data_AF-A0AAU9VAL2-F1
#
_entry.id   AF-A0AAU9VAL2-F1
#
_cell.length_a   1.000
_cell.length_b   1.000
_cell.length_c   1.000
_cell.angle_alpha   90.00
_cell.angle_beta   90.00
_cell.angle_gamma   90.00
#
_symmetry.space_group_name_H-M   'P 1'
#
loop_
_entity.id
_entity.type
_entity.pdbx_description
1 polymer ?
#
loop_
_entity_poly.entity_id
_entity_poly.type
_entity_poly.pdbx_seq_one_letter_code
_entity_poly.pdbx_strand_id
1 'polypeptide(L)'
;MHNYHSWGVDNPHLARQANFQEQFSVNLWSGIVNEQLIGPFQLHDRLNGEEYLNFLTNNLDPLLEEIDLETRRDMYFQNDGATCHYARIVRDYLNRHFGNKWIVRGGNIAWPPRSPDLNPIDFFCMGLL
;
A
#
# COMPACT_ATOMS: atom_id res chain seq x y z
N MET A 1 -2.65 -11.07 17.07
CA MET A 1 -1.42 -11.89 17.08
C MET A 1 -0.31 -11.00 16.55
N HIS A 2 0.50 -10.42 17.43
CA HIS A 2 1.58 -9.49 17.06
C HIS A 2 2.89 -10.25 17.26
N ASN A 3 3.73 -10.33 16.23
CA ASN A 3 5.07 -10.89 16.36
C ASN A 3 6.00 -9.79 16.87
N TYR A 4 6.46 -9.93 18.10
CA TYR A 4 7.55 -9.16 18.67
C TYR A 4 8.66 -10.16 19.01
N HIS A 5 9.82 -10.04 18.38
CA HIS A 5 10.98 -10.86 18.70
C HIS A 5 12.07 -9.95 19.28
N SER A 6 12.40 -10.16 20.56
CA SER A 6 13.57 -9.58 21.21
C SER A 6 14.56 -10.70 21.50
N TRP A 7 15.78 -10.59 21.00
CA TRP A 7 16.87 -11.49 21.34
C TRP A 7 17.67 -10.90 22.51
N GLY A 8 17.67 -11.59 23.65
CA GLY A 8 18.47 -11.30 24.84
C GLY A 8 18.61 -12.56 25.68
N VAL A 9 19.82 -12.85 26.16
CA VAL A 9 20.18 -14.15 26.75
C VAL A 9 19.73 -14.30 28.21
N ASP A 10 19.30 -13.23 28.89
CA ASP A 10 18.69 -13.30 30.22
C ASP A 10 17.58 -12.24 30.40
N ASN A 11 16.54 -12.59 31.16
CA ASN A 11 15.36 -11.79 31.43
C ASN A 11 15.44 -11.13 32.81
N PRO A 12 15.85 -9.84 32.93
CA PRO A 12 15.76 -9.14 34.19
C PRO A 12 14.32 -8.64 34.34
N HIS A 13 13.59 -9.20 35.31
CA HIS A 13 12.27 -8.74 35.74
C HIS A 13 12.27 -7.24 36.07
N LEU A 14 12.03 -6.41 35.07
CA LEU A 14 11.79 -4.98 35.20
C LEU A 14 10.48 -4.70 34.49
N ALA A 15 9.44 -4.50 35.30
CA ALA A 15 8.16 -3.96 34.85
C ALA A 15 8.42 -2.59 34.24
N ARG A 16 8.66 -2.54 32.93
CA ARG A 16 8.73 -1.29 32.19
C ARG A 16 7.31 -0.74 32.19
N GLN A 17 7.09 0.36 32.90
CA GLN A 17 5.86 1.15 32.78
C GLN A 17 5.54 1.27 31.29
N ALA A 18 4.37 0.76 30.92
CA ALA A 18 3.83 0.93 29.59
C ALA A 18 3.54 2.43 29.45
N ASN A 19 4.53 3.16 28.98
CA ASN A 19 4.31 4.46 28.37
C ASN A 19 3.27 4.21 27.29
N PHE A 20 2.06 4.71 27.53
CA PHE A 20 1.05 4.93 26.51
C PHE A 20 1.72 5.78 25.43
N GLN A 21 2.30 5.13 24.42
CA GLN A 21 2.48 5.76 23.14
C GLN A 21 1.06 5.94 22.62
N GLU A 22 0.55 7.17 22.55
CA GLU A 22 -0.44 7.46 21.54
C GLU A 22 0.24 7.17 20.20
N GLN A 23 0.09 5.94 19.70
CA GLN A 23 0.52 5.55 18.38
C GLN A 23 -0.40 6.27 17.41
N PHE A 24 0.07 7.41 16.89
CA PHE A 24 -0.50 7.98 15.69
C PHE A 24 0.00 7.16 14.49
N SER A 25 -0.93 6.59 13.73
CA SER A 25 -0.65 5.91 12.47
C SER A 25 -1.23 6.72 11.32
N VAL A 26 -0.41 7.03 10.31
CA VAL A 26 -0.87 7.65 9.06
C VAL A 26 -0.93 6.58 7.98
N ASN A 27 -2.01 6.56 7.21
CA ASN A 27 -2.06 5.79 5.97
C ASN A 27 -1.51 6.67 4.84
N LEU A 28 -0.47 6.21 4.16
CA LEU A 28 0.12 6.90 3.02
C LEU A 28 -0.01 6.03 1.77
N TRP A 29 -0.36 6.66 0.65
CA TRP A 29 -0.24 6.09 -0.67
C TRP A 29 0.95 6.72 -1.39
N SER A 30 1.76 5.88 -2.02
CA SER A 30 2.79 6.30 -2.97
C SER A 30 2.79 5.34 -4.15
N GLY A 31 3.22 5.82 -5.31
CA GLY A 31 3.44 5.01 -6.51
C GLY A 31 4.86 5.22 -7.04
N ILE A 32 5.40 4.25 -7.77
CA ILE A 32 6.64 4.42 -8.53
C ILE A 32 6.35 4.00 -9.98
N VAL A 33 6.68 4.86 -10.94
CA VAL A 33 6.53 4.58 -12.37
C VAL A 33 7.82 4.97 -13.09
N ASN A 34 8.42 4.00 -13.80
CA ASN A 34 9.66 4.09 -14.60
C ASN A 34 10.94 4.56 -13.90
N GLU A 35 10.86 5.32 -12.80
CA GLU A 35 11.92 5.86 -11.91
C GLU A 35 11.39 7.05 -11.09
N GLN A 36 10.18 7.54 -11.40
CA GLN A 36 9.54 8.65 -10.72
C GLN A 36 8.70 8.18 -9.55
N LEU A 37 8.91 8.80 -8.39
CA LEU A 37 8.03 8.67 -7.23
C LEU A 37 6.79 9.56 -7.43
N ILE A 38 5.62 8.98 -7.19
CA ILE A 38 4.32 9.63 -7.27
C ILE A 38 3.72 9.66 -5.87
N GLY A 39 3.22 10.82 -5.45
CA GLY A 39 2.82 11.07 -4.06
C GLY A 39 3.96 11.66 -3.21
N PRO A 40 3.96 11.48 -1.87
CA PRO A 40 2.99 10.73 -1.08
C PRO A 40 1.62 11.42 -1.00
N PHE A 41 0.55 10.62 -0.93
CA PHE A 41 -0.81 11.08 -0.69
C PHE A 41 -1.31 10.50 0.63
N GLN A 42 -1.75 11.37 1.55
CA GLN A 42 -2.32 10.91 2.81
C GLN A 42 -3.72 10.37 2.60
N LEU A 43 -3.90 9.09 2.93
CA LEU A 43 -5.19 8.43 2.93
C LEU A 43 -5.91 8.63 4.27
N HIS A 44 -7.20 8.35 4.27
CA HIS A 44 -8.02 8.40 5.47
C HIS A 44 -7.50 7.42 6.54
N ASP A 45 -7.54 7.80 7.82
CA ASP A 45 -7.01 7.00 8.94
C ASP A 45 -7.67 5.61 9.03
N ARG A 46 -8.98 5.54 8.74
CA ARG A 46 -9.72 4.28 8.62
C ARG A 46 -9.88 3.89 7.15
N LEU A 47 -8.85 3.30 6.58
CA LEU A 47 -8.86 2.87 5.17
C LEU A 47 -9.69 1.59 4.98
N ASN A 48 -10.88 1.72 4.41
CA ASN A 48 -11.71 0.61 3.93
C ASN A 48 -11.78 0.62 2.39
N GLY A 49 -12.53 -0.31 1.79
CA GLY A 49 -12.64 -0.40 0.33
C GLY A 49 -13.34 0.80 -0.32
N GLU A 50 -14.28 1.45 0.36
CA GLU A 50 -14.99 2.64 -0.15
C GLU A 50 -14.09 3.87 -0.12
N GLU A 51 -13.39 4.10 0.99
CA GLU A 51 -12.41 5.19 1.11
C GLU A 51 -11.26 5.03 0.11
N TYR A 52 -10.81 3.80 -0.10
CA TYR A 52 -9.79 3.53 -1.12
C TYR A 52 -10.32 3.76 -2.54
N LEU A 53 -11.55 3.36 -2.84
CA LEU A 53 -12.18 3.67 -4.13
C LEU A 53 -12.36 5.18 -4.34
N ASN A 54 -12.72 5.92 -3.29
CA ASN A 54 -12.83 7.37 -3.31
C ASN A 54 -11.50 8.02 -3.69
N PHE A 55 -10.39 7.58 -3.08
CA PHE A 55 -9.04 7.98 -3.47
C PHE A 55 -8.74 7.68 -4.95
N LEU A 56 -8.97 6.43 -5.39
CA LEU A 56 -8.73 6.04 -6.78
C LEU A 56 -9.51 6.91 -7.77
N THR A 57 -10.76 7.24 -7.46
CA THR A 57 -11.64 7.98 -8.36
C THR A 57 -11.32 9.46 -8.42
N ASN A 58 -10.95 10.06 -7.29
CA ASN A 58 -10.90 11.52 -7.15
C ASN A 58 -9.48 12.08 -7.05
N ASN A 59 -8.48 11.26 -6.72
CA ASN A 59 -7.13 11.73 -6.42
C ASN A 59 -6.03 11.03 -7.22
N LEU A 60 -6.26 9.82 -7.73
CA LEU A 60 -5.22 9.12 -8.49
C LEU A 60 -4.89 9.83 -9.81
N ASP A 61 -5.90 10.24 -10.59
CA ASP A 61 -5.66 10.88 -11.90
C ASP A 61 -4.78 12.15 -11.80
N PRO A 62 -5.04 13.10 -10.88
CA PRO A 62 -4.15 14.24 -10.65
C PRO A 62 -2.72 13.85 -10.30
N LEU A 63 -2.53 12.79 -9.51
CA LEU A 63 -1.20 12.31 -9.13
C LEU A 63 -0.42 11.76 -10.34
N LEU A 64 -1.12 11.33 -11.38
CA LEU A 64 -0.52 10.77 -12.60
C LEU A 64 -0.37 11.80 -13.73
N GLU A 65 -0.70 13.08 -13.51
CA GLU A 65 -0.68 14.10 -14.57
C GLU A 65 0.72 14.33 -15.17
N GLU A 66 1.76 14.26 -14.33
CA GLU A 66 3.16 14.41 -14.74
C GLU A 66 3.69 13.19 -15.53
N ILE A 67 2.94 12.09 -15.54
CA ILE A 67 3.29 10.91 -16.32
C ILE A 67 2.72 11.04 -17.73
N ASP A 68 3.57 10.82 -18.73
CA ASP A 68 3.18 10.89 -20.13
C ASP A 68 2.07 9.85 -20.45
N LEU A 69 1.28 10.14 -21.48
CA LEU A 69 0.11 9.33 -21.82
C LEU A 69 0.48 7.94 -22.33
N GLU A 70 1.64 7.76 -22.94
CA GLU A 70 2.10 6.45 -23.43
C GLU A 70 2.42 5.54 -22.25
N THR A 71 3.19 6.04 -21.29
CA THR A 71 3.48 5.35 -20.02
C THR A 71 2.20 5.03 -19.25
N ARG A 72 1.29 6.01 -19.06
CA ARG A 72 0.01 5.77 -18.38
C ARG A 72 -0.85 4.74 -19.08
N ARG A 73 -0.81 4.72 -20.42
CA ARG A 73 -1.56 3.75 -21.19
C ARG A 73 -1.01 2.35 -21.00
N ASP A 74 0.29 2.14 -20.87
CA ASP A 74 0.87 0.79 -20.85
C ASP A 74 1.30 0.28 -19.46
N MET A 75 1.24 1.12 -18.42
CA MET A 75 1.58 0.72 -17.06
C MET A 75 0.65 -0.34 -16.46
N TYR A 76 1.18 -1.07 -15.48
CA TYR A 76 0.42 -1.98 -14.61
C TYR A 76 0.21 -1.35 -13.24
N PHE A 77 -1.03 -1.33 -12.77
CA PHE A 77 -1.35 -0.83 -11.44
C PHE A 77 -1.21 -1.93 -10.38
N GLN A 78 -0.23 -1.83 -9.50
CA GLN A 78 0.05 -2.85 -8.49
C GLN A 78 -0.30 -2.36 -7.08
N ASN A 79 -1.08 -3.16 -6.36
CA ASN A 79 -1.42 -2.96 -4.96
C ASN A 79 -0.81 -4.05 -4.08
N ASP A 80 -0.56 -3.71 -2.81
CA ASP A 80 -0.15 -4.66 -1.79
C ASP A 80 -1.32 -5.58 -1.34
N GLY A 81 -1.06 -6.40 -0.33
CA GLY A 81 -2.03 -7.33 0.23
C GLY A 81 -3.09 -6.73 1.18
N ALA A 82 -3.18 -5.40 1.34
CA ALA A 82 -4.09 -4.78 2.29
C ALA A 82 -5.57 -5.10 1.99
N THR A 83 -6.36 -5.25 3.07
CA THR A 83 -7.76 -5.71 2.96
C THR A 83 -8.64 -4.73 2.17
N CYS A 84 -8.38 -3.44 2.25
CA CYS A 84 -9.11 -2.41 1.50
C CYS A 84 -8.99 -2.62 -0.03
N HIS A 85 -7.84 -3.08 -0.51
CA HIS A 85 -7.59 -3.33 -1.94
C HIS A 85 -8.36 -4.55 -2.48
N TYR A 86 -8.80 -5.46 -1.61
CA TYR A 86 -9.53 -6.68 -2.01
C TYR A 86 -11.04 -6.45 -2.25
N ALA A 87 -11.56 -5.30 -1.83
CA ALA A 87 -12.97 -4.98 -1.95
C ALA A 87 -13.45 -5.13 -3.41
N ARG A 88 -14.62 -5.74 -3.60
CA ARG A 88 -15.17 -5.99 -4.95
C ARG A 88 -15.30 -4.69 -5.76
N ILE A 89 -15.77 -3.62 -5.13
CA ILE A 89 -15.92 -2.30 -5.75
C ILE A 89 -14.59 -1.72 -6.27
N VAL A 90 -13.48 -1.99 -5.57
CA VAL A 90 -12.13 -1.57 -5.97
C VAL A 90 -11.68 -2.38 -7.18
N ARG A 91 -11.86 -3.71 -7.14
CA ARG A 91 -11.52 -4.58 -8.28
C ARG A 91 -12.34 -4.27 -9.53
N ASP A 92 -13.63 -3.97 -9.38
CA ASP A 92 -14.50 -3.56 -10.48
C ASP A 92 -14.09 -2.21 -11.07
N TYR A 93 -13.56 -1.29 -10.26
CA TYR A 93 -12.95 -0.04 -10.75
C TYR A 93 -11.65 -0.35 -11.52
N LEU A 94 -10.74 -1.12 -10.94
CA LEU A 94 -9.45 -1.42 -11.57
C LEU A 94 -9.62 -2.14 -12.91
N ASN A 95 -10.57 -3.08 -13.00
CA ASN A 95 -10.93 -3.72 -14.25
C ASN A 95 -11.43 -2.74 -15.32
N ARG A 96 -12.20 -1.71 -14.94
CA ARG A 96 -12.72 -0.72 -15.89
C ARG A 96 -11.66 0.28 -16.34
N HIS A 97 -10.78 0.71 -15.44
CA HIS A 97 -9.80 1.76 -15.70
C HIS A 97 -8.47 1.24 -16.24
N PHE A 98 -7.99 0.10 -15.74
CA PHE A 98 -6.71 -0.50 -16.13
C PHE A 98 -6.87 -1.79 -16.95
N GLY A 99 -8.11 -2.26 -17.18
CA GLY A 99 -8.36 -3.49 -17.92
C GLY A 99 -7.80 -4.70 -17.19
N ASN A 100 -6.93 -5.46 -17.86
CA ASN A 100 -6.20 -6.58 -17.26
C ASN A 100 -4.81 -6.18 -16.72
N LYS A 101 -4.48 -4.88 -16.69
CA LYS A 101 -3.16 -4.36 -16.27
C LYS A 101 -3.17 -3.88 -14.83
N TRP A 102 -3.63 -4.73 -13.93
CA TRP A 102 -3.57 -4.46 -12.51
C TRP A 102 -3.33 -5.74 -11.73
N ILE A 103 -2.63 -5.60 -10.61
CA ILE A 103 -2.13 -6.69 -9.79
C ILE A 103 -2.61 -6.46 -8.36
N VAL A 104 -3.40 -7.39 -7.85
CA VAL A 104 -3.84 -7.42 -6.45
C VAL A 104 -3.90 -8.87 -5.99
N ARG A 105 -3.99 -9.08 -4.68
CA ARG A 105 -4.39 -10.38 -4.13
C ARG A 105 -5.75 -10.82 -4.69
N GLY A 106 -5.77 -11.86 -5.53
CA GLY A 106 -6.99 -12.35 -6.18
C GLY A 106 -7.44 -11.58 -7.44
N GLY A 107 -6.53 -10.82 -8.05
CA GLY A 107 -6.66 -10.35 -9.44
C GLY A 107 -6.25 -11.41 -10.46
N ASN A 108 -6.41 -11.10 -11.75
CA ASN A 108 -6.05 -12.01 -12.85
C ASN A 108 -4.55 -12.34 -12.87
N ILE A 109 -3.72 -11.37 -12.48
CA ILE A 109 -2.31 -11.58 -12.15
C ILE A 109 -2.22 -11.63 -10.62
N ALA A 110 -2.01 -12.82 -10.08
CA ALA A 110 -2.01 -13.03 -8.64
C ALA A 110 -0.68 -12.55 -8.02
N TRP A 111 -0.78 -11.69 -7.01
CA TRP A 111 0.36 -11.37 -6.15
C TRP A 111 0.70 -12.55 -5.23
N PRO A 112 1.98 -12.98 -5.15
CA PRO A 112 2.37 -14.02 -4.22
C PRO A 112 2.21 -13.54 -2.76
N PRO A 113 1.66 -14.37 -1.86
CA PRO A 113 1.52 -14.00 -0.45
C PRO A 113 2.90 -13.89 0.23
N ARG A 114 3.09 -12.84 1.03
CA ARG A 114 4.32 -12.56 1.82
C ARG A 114 5.57 -12.27 0.97
N SER A 115 5.43 -11.50 -0.09
CA SER A 115 6.55 -11.05 -0.93
C SER A 115 6.76 -9.53 -0.85
N PRO A 116 7.23 -8.99 0.30
CA PRO A 116 7.60 -7.57 0.41
C PRO A 116 8.72 -7.21 -0.58
N ASP A 117 9.57 -8.18 -0.93
CA ASP A 117 10.70 -8.01 -1.86
C ASP A 117 10.29 -7.70 -3.31
N LEU A 118 9.01 -7.89 -3.66
CA LEU A 118 8.50 -7.65 -5.01
C LEU A 118 7.76 -6.32 -5.15
N ASN A 119 7.48 -5.62 -4.05
CA ASN A 119 6.98 -4.26 -4.10
C ASN A 119 8.17 -3.31 -3.89
N PRO A 120 8.62 -2.56 -4.91
CA PRO A 120 9.70 -1.59 -4.77
C PRO A 120 9.42 -0.59 -3.64
N ILE A 121 8.15 -0.25 -3.40
CA ILE A 121 7.76 0.65 -2.30
C ILE A 121 7.88 -0.02 -0.93
N ASP A 122 7.55 -1.31 -0.76
CA ASP A 122 7.73 -1.97 0.55
C ASP A 122 9.22 -2.10 0.89
N PHE A 123 10.07 -2.36 -0.11
CA PHE A 123 11.52 -2.40 0.07
C PHE A 123 12.12 -1.03 0.45
N PHE A 124 11.64 0.06 -0.16
CA PHE A 124 12.16 1.41 0.09
C PHE A 124 11.52 2.14 1.29
N CYS A 125 10.23 1.96 1.55
CA CYS A 125 9.48 2.71 2.57
C CYS A 125 9.38 1.98 3.92
N MET A 126 9.41 0.64 3.97
CA MET A 126 9.36 -0.10 5.25
C MET A 126 10.75 -0.36 5.87
N GLY A 127 11.85 -0.07 5.17
CA GLY A 127 13.21 -0.18 5.68
C GLY A 127 13.79 1.10 6.30
N LEU A 128 13.09 2.24 6.17
CA LEU A 128 13.60 3.56 6.55
C LEU A 128 12.80 4.24 7.69
N LEU A 129 11.82 3.55 8.29
CA LEU A 129 11.02 4.02 9.44
C LEU A 129 11.36 3.25 10.71
#